data_AF-A0A2J6N2L2-F1
#
_entry.id   AF-A0A2J6N2L2-F1
#
_cell.length_a   1.000
_cell.length_b   1.000
_cell.length_c   1.000
_cell.angle_alpha   90.00
_cell.angle_beta   90.00
_cell.angle_gamma   90.00
#
_symmetry.space_group_name_H-M   'P 1'
#
loop_
_entity.id
_entity.type
_entity.pdbx_description
1 polymer ?
#
loop_
_entity_poly.entity_id
_entity_poly.type
_entity_poly.pdbx_seq_one_letter_code
_entity_poly.pdbx_strand_id
1 'polypeptide(L)'
;MGLLKSIEKTKKMLGMMENVDVKSIARRLFVMNSFDGLLTSIGVIIGTHISGSKDPIVYIWAIVGGIITVGIFSNFIGVYMTERAERINEVKEIEKHLLTELKNTYYEVFIKLVPIYIATWSMMGALFSLISILPLILSLKGVILLDHSLISSVVMSNIQIAFIGAYLGKISKESVIKEAARFSLIGLSATAFLYIVSYVF
;
A
#
# COMPACT_ATOMS: atom_id res chain seq x y z
N MET A 1 -10.52 11.29 -37.37
CA MET A 1 -10.97 12.31 -36.38
C MET A 1 -11.19 11.76 -34.96
N GLY A 2 -11.69 10.52 -34.78
CA GLY A 2 -11.94 9.94 -33.44
C GLY A 2 -10.68 9.63 -32.60
N LEU A 3 -9.58 9.20 -33.24
CA LEU A 3 -8.32 8.90 -32.55
C LEU A 3 -7.65 10.14 -31.95
N LEU A 4 -7.64 11.27 -32.66
CA LEU A 4 -7.04 12.53 -32.17
C LEU A 4 -7.80 13.09 -30.96
N LYS A 5 -9.14 13.05 -30.98
CA LYS A 5 -9.97 13.43 -29.80
C LYS A 5 -9.72 12.50 -28.60
N SER A 6 -9.52 11.20 -28.84
CA SER A 6 -9.18 10.24 -27.78
C SER A 6 -7.79 10.50 -27.18
N ILE A 7 -6.81 10.82 -28.03
CA ILE A 7 -5.45 11.16 -27.61
C ILE A 7 -5.43 12.47 -26.82
N GLU A 8 -6.16 13.49 -27.25
CA GLU A 8 -6.22 14.79 -26.58
C GLU A 8 -6.94 14.71 -25.22
N LYS A 9 -8.02 13.89 -25.15
CA LYS A 9 -8.68 13.54 -23.89
C LYS A 9 -7.73 12.82 -22.95
N THR A 10 -6.97 11.84 -23.44
CA THR A 10 -5.97 11.08 -22.66
C THR A 10 -4.84 11.98 -22.17
N LYS A 11 -4.32 12.87 -23.01
CA LYS A 11 -3.26 13.82 -22.65
C LYS A 11 -3.71 14.79 -21.56
N LYS A 12 -4.97 15.25 -21.61
CA LYS A 12 -5.59 16.06 -20.55
C LYS A 12 -5.83 15.27 -19.26
N MET A 13 -6.25 14.00 -19.34
CA MET A 13 -6.39 13.11 -18.17
C MET A 13 -5.04 12.89 -17.47
N LEU A 14 -3.96 12.70 -18.24
CA LEU A 14 -2.60 12.61 -17.71
C LEU A 14 -2.18 13.92 -17.01
N GLY A 15 -2.49 15.08 -17.59
CA GLY A 15 -2.19 16.37 -16.97
C GLY A 15 -2.86 16.57 -15.60
N MET A 16 -4.07 16.03 -15.40
CA MET A 16 -4.76 16.07 -14.11
C MET A 16 -4.11 15.19 -13.05
N MET A 17 -3.61 14.01 -13.45
CA MET A 17 -2.80 13.15 -12.57
C MET A 17 -1.40 13.74 -12.33
N GLU A 18 -1.01 14.74 -13.11
CA GLU A 18 0.25 15.45 -12.98
C GLU A 18 0.24 16.56 -11.93
N ASN A 19 -0.95 16.93 -11.43
CA ASN A 19 -1.09 17.86 -10.32
C ASN A 19 -0.27 17.38 -9.11
N VAL A 20 0.51 18.30 -8.56
CA VAL A 20 1.46 18.04 -7.48
C VAL A 20 0.76 17.42 -6.27
N ASP A 21 -0.45 17.87 -5.95
CA ASP A 21 -1.23 17.36 -4.82
C ASP A 21 -1.70 15.92 -5.02
N VAL A 22 -2.17 15.57 -6.22
CA VAL A 22 -2.62 14.21 -6.55
C VAL A 22 -1.47 13.21 -6.42
N LYS A 23 -0.30 13.56 -6.98
CA LYS A 23 0.92 12.74 -6.85
C LYS A 23 1.38 12.64 -5.40
N SER A 24 1.27 13.72 -4.63
CA SER A 24 1.64 13.73 -3.22
C SER A 24 0.77 12.79 -2.40
N ILE A 25 -0.56 12.83 -2.60
CA ILE A 25 -1.53 11.96 -1.94
C ILE A 25 -1.31 10.50 -2.33
N ALA A 26 -1.20 10.21 -3.64
CA ALA A 26 -0.96 8.86 -4.14
C ALA A 26 0.33 8.26 -3.55
N ARG A 27 1.41 9.05 -3.51
CA ARG A 27 2.70 8.64 -2.93
C ARG A 27 2.62 8.41 -1.43
N ARG A 28 1.93 9.28 -0.69
CA ARG A 28 1.71 9.12 0.75
C ARG A 28 0.96 7.82 1.05
N LEU A 29 -0.12 7.57 0.32
CA LEU A 29 -0.94 6.37 0.51
C LEU A 29 -0.22 5.10 0.06
N PHE A 30 0.58 5.16 -1.02
CA PHE A 30 1.45 4.06 -1.41
C PHE A 30 2.40 3.67 -0.27
N VAL A 31 3.13 4.65 0.28
CA VAL A 31 4.09 4.42 1.37
C VAL A 31 3.40 3.85 2.62
N MET A 32 2.31 4.49 3.05
CA MET A 32 1.56 4.07 4.24
C MET A 32 1.02 2.65 4.09
N ASN A 33 0.39 2.35 2.95
CA ASN A 33 -0.26 1.06 2.76
C ASN A 33 0.72 -0.07 2.42
N SER A 34 1.88 0.24 1.83
CA SER A 34 2.98 -0.72 1.76
C SER A 34 3.52 -1.07 3.12
N PHE A 35 3.71 -0.08 4.00
CA PHE A 35 4.19 -0.31 5.35
C PHE A 35 3.21 -1.17 6.15
N ASP A 36 1.91 -0.86 6.10
CA ASP A 36 0.86 -1.63 6.78
C ASP A 36 0.76 -3.06 6.23
N GLY A 37 0.87 -3.25 4.92
CA GLY A 37 0.89 -4.58 4.31
C GLY A 37 2.07 -5.43 4.76
N LEU A 38 3.24 -4.83 4.96
CA LEU A 38 4.45 -5.52 5.43
C LEU A 38 4.35 -5.87 6.92
N LEU A 39 3.86 -4.95 7.76
CA LEU A 39 3.59 -5.23 9.17
C LEU A 39 2.52 -6.31 9.34
N THR A 40 1.47 -6.29 8.50
CA THR A 40 0.46 -7.36 8.47
C THR A 40 1.09 -8.71 8.15
N SER A 41 2.01 -8.75 7.17
CA SER A 41 2.71 -9.99 6.80
C SER A 41 3.57 -10.52 7.95
N ILE A 42 4.34 -9.65 8.62
CA ILE A 42 5.10 -10.01 9.83
C ILE A 42 4.17 -10.53 10.92
N GLY A 43 3.06 -9.82 11.17
CA GLY A 43 2.05 -10.19 12.16
C GLY A 43 1.46 -11.57 11.92
N VAL A 44 1.05 -11.85 10.68
CA VAL A 44 0.49 -13.15 10.31
C VAL A 44 1.54 -14.26 10.39
N ILE A 45 2.78 -14.03 9.94
CA ILE A 45 3.86 -15.02 10.05
C ILE A 45 4.09 -15.41 11.50
N ILE A 46 4.28 -14.42 12.38
CA ILE A 46 4.58 -14.67 13.79
C ILE A 46 3.37 -15.29 14.49
N GLY A 47 2.16 -14.75 14.29
CA GLY A 47 0.94 -15.27 14.91
C GLY A 47 0.63 -16.72 14.49
N THR A 48 0.84 -17.05 13.22
CA THR A 48 0.66 -18.43 12.71
C THR A 48 1.75 -19.37 13.22
N HIS A 49 2.96 -18.87 13.46
CA HIS A 49 4.02 -19.64 14.07
C HIS A 49 3.73 -19.97 15.53
N ILE A 50 3.26 -18.97 16.30
CA ILE A 50 2.87 -19.14 17.71
C ILE A 50 1.71 -20.14 17.85
N SER A 51 0.78 -20.17 16.91
CA SER A 51 -0.33 -21.15 16.93
C SER A 51 0.12 -22.60 16.67
N GLY A 52 1.41 -22.83 16.37
CA GLY A 52 1.99 -24.16 16.20
C GLY A 52 1.81 -24.77 14.81
N SER A 53 1.41 -23.97 13.81
CA SER A 53 1.26 -24.48 12.44
C SER A 53 2.60 -24.88 11.84
N LYS A 54 2.67 -26.10 11.31
CA LYS A 54 3.85 -26.65 10.60
C LYS A 54 3.66 -26.75 9.08
N ASP A 55 2.52 -26.29 8.57
CA ASP A 55 2.22 -26.36 7.15
C ASP A 55 2.44 -24.99 6.48
N PRO A 56 3.42 -24.86 5.56
CA PRO A 56 3.67 -23.62 4.82
C PRO A 56 2.43 -23.06 4.13
N ILE A 57 1.48 -23.91 3.72
CA ILE A 57 0.28 -23.49 2.99
C ILE A 57 -0.63 -22.60 3.86
N VAL A 58 -0.66 -22.87 5.17
CA VAL A 58 -1.46 -22.10 6.13
C VAL A 58 -0.94 -20.67 6.22
N TYR A 59 0.38 -20.49 6.29
CA TYR A 59 1.02 -19.17 6.30
C TYR A 59 0.72 -18.42 5.01
N ILE A 60 0.91 -19.07 3.86
CA ILE A 60 0.69 -18.45 2.55
C ILE A 60 -0.75 -17.94 2.43
N TRP A 61 -1.74 -18.78 2.73
CA TRP A 61 -3.14 -18.37 2.61
C TRP A 61 -3.57 -17.35 3.65
N ALA A 62 -3.05 -17.41 4.87
CA ALA A 62 -3.31 -16.39 5.88
C ALA A 62 -2.79 -15.02 5.43
N ILE A 63 -1.57 -14.96 4.89
CA ILE A 63 -0.97 -13.71 4.43
C ILE A 63 -1.68 -13.21 3.15
N VAL A 64 -1.87 -14.08 2.15
CA VAL A 64 -2.56 -13.73 0.90
C VAL A 64 -3.98 -13.26 1.18
N GLY A 65 -4.73 -13.97 2.02
CA GLY A 65 -6.08 -13.57 2.41
C GLY A 65 -6.10 -12.21 3.11
N GLY A 66 -5.17 -11.99 4.05
CA GLY A 66 -5.02 -10.71 4.73
C GLY A 66 -4.70 -9.56 3.77
N ILE A 67 -3.70 -9.73 2.90
CA ILE A 67 -3.28 -8.70 1.95
C ILE A 67 -4.32 -8.44 0.87
N ILE A 68 -5.02 -9.46 0.37
CA ILE A 68 -6.11 -9.24 -0.60
C ILE A 68 -7.24 -8.45 0.06
N THR A 69 -7.59 -8.81 1.30
CA THR A 69 -8.63 -8.11 2.06
C THR A 69 -8.26 -6.64 2.26
N VAL A 70 -7.08 -6.39 2.83
CA VAL A 70 -6.59 -5.02 3.09
C VAL A 70 -6.35 -4.27 1.77
N GLY A 71 -5.72 -4.89 0.79
CA GLY A 71 -5.32 -4.29 -0.48
C GLY A 71 -6.50 -3.91 -1.37
N ILE A 72 -7.48 -4.79 -1.54
CA ILE A 72 -8.64 -4.52 -2.41
C ILE A 72 -9.72 -3.77 -1.63
N PHE A 73 -10.17 -4.29 -0.48
CA PHE A 73 -11.35 -3.73 0.18
C PHE A 73 -11.04 -2.45 0.95
N SER A 74 -9.91 -2.39 1.66
CA SER A 74 -9.54 -1.19 2.40
C SER A 74 -8.83 -0.16 1.50
N ASN A 75 -7.76 -0.59 0.82
CA ASN A 75 -6.85 0.32 0.14
C ASN A 75 -7.29 0.73 -1.25
N PHE A 76 -8.04 -0.09 -1.98
CA PHE A 76 -8.67 0.34 -3.23
C PHE A 76 -10.04 0.94 -2.98
N ILE A 77 -11.00 0.14 -2.49
CA ILE A 77 -12.39 0.58 -2.34
C ILE A 77 -12.52 1.67 -1.29
N GLY A 78 -11.94 1.49 -0.09
CA GLY A 78 -12.00 2.48 0.98
C GLY A 78 -11.40 3.83 0.57
N VAL A 79 -10.18 3.82 0.02
CA VAL A 79 -9.53 5.05 -0.47
C VAL A 79 -10.31 5.69 -1.61
N TYR A 80 -10.82 4.91 -2.57
CA TYR A 80 -11.64 5.44 -3.65
C TYR A 80 -12.89 6.16 -3.11
N MET A 81 -13.59 5.54 -2.16
CA MET A 81 -14.80 6.12 -1.58
C MET A 81 -14.49 7.42 -0.82
N THR A 82 -13.42 7.44 -0.02
CA THR A 82 -12.99 8.62 0.73
C THR A 82 -12.53 9.75 -0.20
N GLU A 83 -11.60 9.48 -1.12
CA GLU A 83 -11.12 10.50 -2.06
C GLU A 83 -12.24 11.01 -2.96
N ARG A 84 -13.17 10.15 -3.38
CA ARG A 84 -14.33 10.59 -4.16
C ARG A 84 -15.23 11.53 -3.35
N ALA A 85 -15.45 11.25 -2.06
CA ALA A 85 -16.24 12.12 -1.19
C ALA A 85 -15.57 13.50 -1.05
N GLU A 86 -14.26 13.52 -0.80
CA GLU A 86 -13.46 14.75 -0.71
C GLU A 86 -13.54 15.57 -2.00
N ARG A 87 -13.36 14.94 -3.18
CA ARG A 87 -13.45 15.65 -4.47
C ARG A 87 -14.84 16.19 -4.77
N ILE A 88 -15.90 15.49 -4.36
CA ILE A 88 -17.27 16.00 -4.50
C ILE A 88 -17.47 17.21 -3.58
N ASN A 89 -16.95 17.15 -2.34
CA ASN A 89 -17.06 18.26 -1.39
C ASN A 89 -16.30 19.51 -1.88
N GLU A 90 -15.06 19.33 -2.34
CA GLU A 90 -14.22 20.38 -2.91
C GLU A 90 -14.91 21.10 -4.08
N VAL A 91 -15.51 20.34 -5.00
CA VAL A 91 -16.21 20.94 -6.15
C VAL A 91 -17.48 21.68 -5.72
N LYS A 92 -18.27 21.15 -4.79
CA LYS A 92 -19.45 21.86 -4.26
C LYS A 92 -19.07 23.17 -3.58
N GLU A 93 -17.95 23.18 -2.87
CA GLU A 93 -17.45 24.40 -2.24
C GLU A 93 -17.06 25.44 -3.30
N ILE A 94 -16.37 25.03 -4.37
CA ILE A 94 -16.03 25.93 -5.49
C ILE A 94 -17.30 26.46 -6.18
N GLU A 95 -18.28 25.60 -6.48
CA GLU A 95 -19.57 26.00 -7.09
C GLU A 95 -20.30 27.05 -6.24
N LYS A 96 -20.29 26.88 -4.91
CA LYS A 96 -20.88 27.84 -3.98
C LYS A 96 -20.21 29.21 -4.05
N HIS A 97 -18.88 29.25 -4.14
CA HIS A 97 -18.13 30.52 -4.26
C HIS A 97 -18.31 31.18 -5.62
N LEU A 98 -18.48 30.39 -6.69
CA LEU A 98 -18.71 30.88 -8.04
C LEU A 98 -20.18 31.19 -8.36
N LEU A 99 -21.11 30.83 -7.46
CA LEU A 99 -22.56 30.89 -7.69
C LEU A 99 -22.99 30.26 -9.03
N THR A 100 -22.23 29.27 -9.51
CA THR A 100 -22.37 28.67 -10.83
C THR A 100 -22.07 27.18 -10.74
N GLU A 101 -22.91 26.35 -11.36
CA GLU A 101 -22.67 24.91 -11.45
C GLU A 101 -21.51 24.59 -12.41
N LEU A 102 -20.61 23.71 -11.99
CA LEU A 102 -19.47 23.22 -12.78
C LEU A 102 -19.81 21.90 -13.51
N LYS A 103 -21.09 21.63 -13.72
CA LYS A 103 -21.59 20.44 -14.42
C LYS A 103 -21.17 20.46 -15.90
N ASN A 104 -20.81 19.30 -16.47
CA ASN A 104 -20.23 19.19 -17.82
C ASN A 104 -18.91 19.95 -18.03
N THR A 105 -18.24 20.41 -16.97
CA THR A 105 -16.90 20.99 -17.06
C THR A 105 -15.81 19.94 -16.89
N TYR A 106 -14.56 20.35 -17.08
CA TYR A 106 -13.38 19.53 -16.81
C TYR A 106 -13.33 18.97 -15.38
N TYR A 107 -13.98 19.63 -14.41
CA TYR A 107 -14.03 19.17 -13.02
C TYR A 107 -14.81 17.86 -12.84
N GLU A 108 -15.82 17.59 -13.65
CA GLU A 108 -16.61 16.36 -13.50
C GLU A 108 -15.77 15.10 -13.81
N VAL A 109 -14.87 15.20 -14.79
CA VAL A 109 -13.93 14.12 -15.13
C VAL A 109 -12.87 13.97 -14.03
N PHE A 110 -12.41 15.08 -13.47
CA PHE A 110 -11.43 15.11 -12.37
C PHE A 110 -11.95 14.35 -11.13
N ILE A 111 -13.20 14.60 -10.71
CA ILE A 111 -13.84 13.92 -9.57
C ILE A 111 -13.89 12.39 -9.78
N LYS A 112 -14.02 11.91 -11.01
CA LYS A 112 -14.14 10.47 -11.29
C LYS A 112 -12.78 9.77 -11.38
N LEU A 113 -11.78 10.40 -12.00
CA LEU A 113 -10.50 9.74 -12.32
C LEU A 113 -9.45 9.84 -11.22
N VAL A 114 -9.38 10.96 -10.50
CA VAL A 114 -8.37 11.17 -9.46
C VAL A 114 -8.49 10.16 -8.32
N PRO A 115 -9.68 9.90 -7.75
CA PRO A 115 -9.85 8.89 -6.71
C PRO A 115 -9.43 7.49 -7.18
N ILE A 116 -9.71 7.13 -8.44
CA ILE A 116 -9.31 5.84 -9.00
C ILE A 116 -7.78 5.74 -9.05
N TYR A 117 -7.10 6.77 -9.57
CA TYR A 117 -5.64 6.79 -9.63
C TYR A 117 -5.00 6.65 -8.25
N ILE A 118 -5.47 7.43 -7.28
CA ILE A 118 -4.97 7.40 -5.90
C ILE A 118 -5.21 6.03 -5.26
N ALA A 119 -6.42 5.47 -5.43
CA ALA A 119 -6.79 4.14 -4.93
C ALA A 119 -5.93 3.02 -5.56
N THR A 120 -5.61 3.10 -6.85
CA THR A 120 -4.72 2.13 -7.50
C THR A 120 -3.32 2.15 -6.90
N TRP A 121 -2.73 3.33 -6.69
CA TRP A 121 -1.42 3.44 -6.04
C TRP A 121 -1.44 2.92 -4.61
N SER A 122 -2.48 3.25 -3.86
CA SER A 122 -2.73 2.73 -2.52
C SER A 122 -2.80 1.19 -2.49
N MET A 123 -3.54 0.57 -3.41
CA MET A 123 -3.63 -0.88 -3.56
C MET A 123 -2.29 -1.53 -3.94
N MET A 124 -1.59 -0.95 -4.91
CA MET A 124 -0.23 -1.40 -5.29
C MET A 124 0.72 -1.34 -4.09
N GLY A 125 0.53 -0.34 -3.23
CA GLY A 125 1.24 -0.22 -1.97
C GLY A 125 1.10 -1.48 -1.14
N ALA A 126 -0.12 -1.91 -0.80
CA ALA A 126 -0.33 -3.13 -0.01
C ALA A 126 0.12 -4.41 -0.73
N LEU A 127 -0.10 -4.53 -2.04
CA LEU A 127 0.34 -5.72 -2.79
C LEU A 127 1.86 -5.89 -2.80
N PHE A 128 2.63 -4.82 -2.58
CA PHE A 128 4.08 -4.89 -2.44
C PHE A 128 4.51 -5.90 -1.37
N SER A 129 3.73 -6.10 -0.31
CA SER A 129 4.07 -7.05 0.76
C SER A 129 3.97 -8.52 0.34
N LEU A 130 3.31 -8.86 -0.76
CA LEU A 130 3.25 -10.24 -1.27
C LEU A 130 4.63 -10.81 -1.64
N ILE A 131 5.60 -9.94 -1.95
CA ILE A 131 6.98 -10.35 -2.23
C ILE A 131 7.61 -11.03 -1.01
N SER A 132 7.19 -10.68 0.21
CA SER A 132 7.66 -11.31 1.45
C SER A 132 7.30 -12.80 1.58
N ILE A 133 6.33 -13.29 0.78
CA ILE A 133 5.87 -14.69 0.79
C ILE A 133 6.77 -15.60 -0.06
N LEU A 134 7.67 -15.04 -0.89
CA LEU A 134 8.52 -15.84 -1.78
C LEU A 134 9.31 -16.95 -1.05
N PRO A 135 9.94 -16.73 0.12
CA PRO A 135 10.61 -17.80 0.85
C PRO A 135 9.66 -18.92 1.30
N LEU A 136 8.42 -18.60 1.69
CA LEU A 136 7.40 -19.59 2.07
C LEU A 136 6.99 -20.47 0.89
N ILE A 137 6.88 -19.88 -0.31
CA ILE A 137 6.60 -20.63 -1.54
C ILE A 137 7.75 -21.62 -1.85
N LEU A 138 9.00 -21.24 -1.58
CA LEU A 138 10.14 -22.15 -1.72
C LEU A 138 10.07 -23.32 -0.72
N SER A 139 9.60 -23.08 0.50
CA SER A 139 9.37 -24.14 1.47
C SER A 139 8.27 -25.10 1.04
N LEU A 140 7.18 -24.59 0.48
CA LEU A 140 6.10 -25.41 -0.08
C LEU A 140 6.58 -26.35 -1.21
N LYS A 141 7.63 -25.94 -1.95
CA LYS A 141 8.26 -26.77 -2.99
C LYS A 141 9.35 -27.73 -2.44
N GLY A 142 9.57 -27.75 -1.14
CA GLY A 142 10.58 -28.59 -0.50
C GLY A 142 12.03 -28.13 -0.71
N VAL A 143 12.25 -26.90 -1.17
CA VAL A 143 13.61 -26.35 -1.41
C VAL A 143 14.28 -25.95 -0.10
N ILE A 144 13.51 -25.44 0.86
CA ILE A 144 13.98 -24.88 2.12
C ILE A 144 13.10 -25.39 3.28
N LEU A 145 13.71 -25.67 4.43
CA LEU A 145 13.00 -25.98 5.67
C LEU A 145 12.06 -24.84 6.10
N LEU A 146 10.92 -25.17 6.72
CA LEU A 146 9.93 -24.18 7.15
C LEU A 146 10.55 -23.08 8.03
N ASP A 147 11.32 -23.45 9.06
CA ASP A 147 11.92 -22.48 9.99
C ASP A 147 12.81 -21.45 9.29
N HIS A 148 13.62 -21.90 8.33
CA HIS A 148 14.48 -21.04 7.53
C HIS A 148 13.66 -20.13 6.61
N SER A 149 12.55 -20.63 6.07
CA SER A 149 11.65 -19.82 5.24
C SER A 149 10.92 -18.74 6.03
N LEU A 150 10.51 -19.03 7.28
CA LEU A 150 9.86 -18.06 8.17
C LEU A 150 10.81 -16.90 8.49
N ILE A 151 12.03 -17.21 8.90
CA ILE A 151 13.07 -16.21 9.18
C ILE A 151 13.36 -15.39 7.92
N SER A 152 13.53 -16.07 6.77
CA SER A 152 13.81 -15.40 5.50
C SER A 152 12.67 -14.47 5.07
N SER A 153 11.41 -14.84 5.30
CA SER A 153 10.25 -14.00 5.02
C SER A 153 10.19 -12.77 5.93
N VAL A 154 10.48 -12.91 7.23
CA VAL A 154 10.55 -11.76 8.15
C VAL A 154 11.71 -10.81 7.77
N VAL A 155 12.87 -11.36 7.39
CA VAL A 155 14.00 -10.58 6.90
C VAL A 155 13.63 -9.86 5.60
N MET A 156 12.97 -10.54 4.65
CA MET A 156 12.49 -9.96 3.40
C MET A 156 11.53 -8.79 3.67
N SER A 157 10.56 -8.97 4.57
CA SER A 157 9.64 -7.89 4.98
C SER A 157 10.39 -6.70 5.57
N ASN A 158 11.39 -6.94 6.42
CA ASN A 158 12.20 -5.86 6.99
C ASN A 158 13.04 -5.11 5.94
N ILE A 159 13.58 -5.82 4.94
CA ILE A 159 14.28 -5.20 3.80
C ILE A 159 13.32 -4.32 3.00
N GLN A 160 12.10 -4.80 2.75
CA GLN A 160 11.07 -4.02 2.06
C GLN A 160 10.65 -2.78 2.86
N ILE A 161 10.50 -2.91 4.19
CA ILE A 161 10.24 -1.79 5.09
C ILE A 161 11.38 -0.77 5.03
N ALA A 162 12.63 -1.23 5.06
CA ALA A 162 13.82 -0.39 4.93
C ALA A 162 13.82 0.37 3.59
N PHE A 163 13.43 -0.30 2.50
CA PHE A 163 13.33 0.31 1.17
C PHE A 163 12.27 1.43 1.13
N ILE A 164 11.12 1.22 1.77
CA ILE A 164 10.09 2.25 1.90
C ILE A 164 10.60 3.43 2.73
N GLY A 165 11.29 3.16 3.84
CA GLY A 165 11.93 4.20 4.66
C GLY A 165 12.97 4.99 3.86
N ALA A 166 13.85 4.31 3.13
CA ALA A 166 14.82 4.93 2.23
C ALA A 166 14.15 5.85 1.19
N TYR A 167 13.06 5.37 0.59
CA TYR A 167 12.26 6.14 -0.36
C TYR A 167 11.66 7.39 0.29
N LEU A 168 11.13 7.28 1.51
CA LEU A 168 10.59 8.43 2.25
C LEU A 168 11.68 9.45 2.61
N GLY A 169 12.86 8.99 3.03
CA GLY A 169 14.02 9.86 3.30
C GLY A 169 14.47 10.66 2.10
N LYS A 170 14.44 10.04 0.91
CA LYS A 170 14.72 10.76 -0.34
C LYS A 170 13.70 11.87 -0.61
N ILE A 171 12.42 11.64 -0.27
CA ILE A 171 11.35 12.62 -0.48
C ILE A 171 11.43 13.76 0.54
N SER A 172 11.71 13.46 1.80
CA SER A 172 11.83 14.45 2.88
C SER A 172 13.14 15.25 2.83
N LYS A 173 14.06 14.91 1.91
CA LYS A 173 15.43 15.45 1.84
C LYS A 173 16.23 15.19 3.12
N GLU A 174 15.87 14.14 3.86
CA GLU A 174 16.64 13.64 4.99
C GLU A 174 17.65 12.57 4.56
N SER A 175 18.43 12.07 5.52
CA SER A 175 19.35 10.98 5.24
C SER A 175 18.59 9.69 4.96
N VAL A 176 18.69 9.22 3.71
CA VAL A 176 18.12 7.95 3.22
C VAL A 176 18.47 6.77 4.13
N ILE A 177 19.73 6.71 4.59
CA ILE A 177 20.22 5.62 5.45
C ILE A 177 19.59 5.70 6.84
N LYS A 178 19.44 6.91 7.40
CA LYS A 178 18.79 7.09 8.71
C LYS A 178 17.32 6.72 8.66
N GLU A 179 16.60 7.10 7.60
CA GLU A 179 15.19 6.71 7.44
C GLU A 179 15.03 5.20 7.23
N ALA A 180 15.85 4.59 6.39
CA ALA A 180 15.85 3.14 6.22
C ALA A 180 16.04 2.43 7.56
N ALA A 181 17.03 2.87 8.35
CA ALA A 181 17.29 2.32 9.68
C ALA A 181 16.12 2.54 10.65
N ARG A 182 15.51 3.75 10.68
CA ARG A 182 14.33 4.05 11.50
C ARG A 182 13.17 3.11 11.16
N PHE A 183 12.86 2.93 9.88
CA PHE A 183 11.81 2.02 9.43
C PHE A 183 12.11 0.56 9.76
N SER A 184 13.35 0.09 9.55
CA SER A 184 13.76 -1.25 9.97
C SER A 184 13.63 -1.47 11.48
N LEU A 185 13.97 -0.47 12.30
CA LEU A 185 13.80 -0.55 13.75
C LEU A 185 12.33 -0.72 14.12
N ILE A 186 11.40 -0.05 13.42
CA ILE A 186 9.97 -0.22 13.66
C ILE A 186 9.52 -1.65 13.28
N GLY A 187 9.98 -2.18 12.14
CA GLY A 187 9.69 -3.56 11.73
C GLY A 187 10.19 -4.60 12.74
N LEU A 188 11.42 -4.44 13.23
CA LEU A 188 11.98 -5.28 14.30
C LEU A 188 11.23 -5.13 15.62
N SER A 189 10.82 -3.91 15.96
CA SER A 189 10.04 -3.64 17.17
C SER A 189 8.66 -4.31 17.10
N ALA A 190 8.02 -4.34 15.94
CA ALA A 190 6.76 -5.05 15.74
C ALA A 190 6.93 -6.56 15.93
N THR A 191 7.99 -7.14 15.37
CA THR A 191 8.35 -8.55 15.61
C THR A 191 8.56 -8.84 17.10
N ALA A 192 9.37 -8.02 17.77
CA ALA A 192 9.64 -8.17 19.20
C ALA A 192 8.38 -8.03 20.04
N PHE A 193 7.52 -7.06 19.74
CA PHE A 193 6.25 -6.85 20.43
C PHE A 193 5.34 -8.07 20.32
N LEU A 194 5.16 -8.62 19.11
CA LEU A 194 4.33 -9.80 18.90
C LEU A 194 4.87 -11.04 19.62
N TYR A 195 6.20 -11.19 19.68
CA TYR A 195 6.85 -12.26 20.44
C TYR A 195 6.70 -12.08 21.95
N ILE A 196 6.71 -10.84 22.46
CA ILE A 196 6.43 -10.56 23.87
C ILE A 196 4.97 -10.91 24.20
N VAL A 197 4.03 -10.52 23.34
CA VAL A 197 2.60 -10.85 23.50
C VAL A 197 2.40 -12.37 23.54
N SER A 198 3.18 -13.14 22.80
CA SER A 198 3.09 -14.60 22.80
C SER A 198 3.55 -15.28 24.10
N TYR A 199 4.16 -14.57 25.04
CA TYR A 199 4.44 -15.10 26.38
C TYR A 199 3.26 -14.91 27.34
N VAL A 200 2.32 -14.04 27.00
CA VAL A 200 1.15 -13.73 27.84
C VAL A 200 0.01 -14.74 27.60
N PHE A 201 -0.03 -15.36 26.43
CA PHE A 201 -1.03 -16.34 26.01
C PHE A 201 -0.38 -17.70 25.77
#